data_AF-A0A842T2M6-F1
#
_entry.id   AF-A0A842T2M6-F1
#
_cell.length_a   1.000
_cell.length_b   1.000
_cell.length_c   1.000
_cell.angle_alpha   90.00
_cell.angle_beta   90.00
_cell.angle_gamma   90.00
#
_symmetry.space_group_name_H-M   'P 1'
#
loop_
_entity.id
_entity.type
_entity.pdbx_description
1 polymer ?
#
loop_
_entity_poly.entity_id
_entity_poly.type
_entity_poly.pdbx_seq_one_letter_code
_entity_poly.pdbx_strand_id
1 'polypeptide(L)'
;MKKRREIILTHPRLIKIRQNFQDPMFEEKTKRSIDLLDKKMELNCKTQEKEWDDLQKKYKELQNSLRKSIIICNSCGRREGDRMYRPEDAGWFCTRCDKKLGRIHYLEDQVKKHFTFDQIDEFLLSYGSYLIKTKNDVLTESLLDDTPIPIEFQQELVELIQYYGGLDPSEICLNAEPKLMKLFESEFEEEFGNF
;
A
#
# COMPACT_ATOMS: atom_id res chain seq x y z
N MET A 1 -1.79 7.57 -17.45
CA MET A 1 -0.78 6.96 -18.35
C MET A 1 -1.05 5.46 -18.40
N LYS A 2 -1.05 4.82 -19.58
CA LYS A 2 -1.57 3.45 -19.75
C LYS A 2 -0.52 2.31 -19.73
N LYS A 3 0.77 2.62 -19.61
CA LYS A 3 1.85 1.61 -19.69
C LYS A 3 2.86 1.80 -18.57
N ARG A 4 3.42 0.69 -18.08
CA ARG A 4 4.56 0.67 -17.17
C ARG A 4 5.72 1.43 -17.80
N ARG A 5 6.46 2.21 -17.00
CA ARG A 5 7.64 2.95 -17.44
C ARG A 5 8.76 2.80 -16.43
N GLU A 6 9.98 2.77 -16.91
CA GLU A 6 11.18 2.75 -16.08
C GLU A 6 12.07 3.93 -16.42
N ILE A 7 12.68 4.52 -15.40
CA ILE A 7 13.67 5.58 -15.55
C ILE A 7 14.89 5.20 -14.70
N ILE A 8 15.79 4.49 -15.36
CA ILE A 8 17.05 4.02 -14.80
C ILE A 8 18.15 4.98 -15.23
N LEU A 9 18.86 5.57 -14.26
CA LEU A 9 20.02 6.42 -14.56
C LEU A 9 21.29 5.76 -14.05
N THR A 10 22.14 5.36 -14.98
CA THR A 10 23.45 4.76 -14.68
C THR A 10 24.56 5.81 -14.62
N HIS A 11 24.42 6.92 -15.34
CA HIS A 11 25.48 7.93 -15.44
C HIS A 11 25.50 8.87 -14.21
N PRO A 12 26.61 8.99 -13.46
CA PRO A 12 26.68 9.79 -12.23
C PRO A 12 26.26 11.26 -12.40
N ARG A 13 26.65 11.91 -13.51
CA ARG A 13 26.22 13.28 -13.82
C ARG A 13 24.70 13.40 -13.97
N LEU A 14 24.03 12.43 -14.59
CA LEU A 14 22.57 12.46 -14.76
C LEU A 14 21.86 12.21 -13.44
N ILE A 15 22.40 11.34 -12.58
CA ILE A 15 21.90 11.15 -11.21
C ILE A 15 21.96 12.47 -10.44
N LYS A 16 23.10 13.18 -10.50
CA LYS A 16 23.26 14.48 -9.85
C LYS A 16 22.31 15.54 -10.41
N ILE A 17 22.14 15.60 -11.73
CA ILE A 17 21.18 16.51 -12.37
C ILE A 17 19.75 16.23 -11.90
N ARG A 18 19.35 14.95 -11.83
CA ARG A 18 18.04 14.55 -11.30
C ARG A 18 17.85 15.04 -9.87
N GLN A 19 18.82 14.79 -8.99
CA GLN A 19 18.75 15.21 -7.58
C GLN A 19 18.63 16.74 -7.47
N ASN A 20 19.51 17.48 -8.16
CA ASN A 20 19.48 18.94 -8.18
C ASN A 20 18.16 19.52 -8.71
N PHE A 21 17.42 18.79 -9.54
CA PHE A 21 16.10 19.19 -10.00
C PHE A 21 14.98 18.81 -9.02
N GLN A 22 15.08 17.63 -8.41
CA GLN A 22 14.08 17.10 -7.49
C GLN A 22 14.08 17.82 -6.15
N ASP A 23 15.25 18.23 -5.64
CA ASP A 23 15.37 18.83 -4.31
C ASP A 23 14.62 20.16 -4.19
N PRO A 24 14.81 21.16 -5.09
CA PRO A 24 14.05 22.41 -5.00
C PRO A 24 12.53 22.21 -5.14
N MET A 25 12.11 21.26 -6.00
CA MET A 25 10.67 20.95 -6.15
C MET A 25 10.07 20.32 -4.90
N PHE A 26 10.83 19.44 -4.24
CA PHE A 26 10.42 18.82 -3.00
C PHE A 26 10.36 19.83 -1.86
N GLU A 27 11.38 20.68 -1.73
CA GLU A 27 11.47 21.74 -0.72
C GLU A 27 10.33 22.73 -0.85
N GLU A 28 10.06 23.23 -2.06
CA GLU A 28 8.95 24.16 -2.31
C GLU A 28 7.58 23.53 -1.96
N LYS A 29 7.35 22.27 -2.33
CA LYS A 29 6.11 21.56 -1.96
C LYS A 29 6.00 21.33 -0.46
N THR A 30 7.11 21.04 0.21
CA THR A 30 7.15 20.85 1.66
C THR A 30 6.82 22.16 2.36
N LYS A 31 7.47 23.27 1.95
CA LYS A 31 7.20 24.60 2.47
C LYS A 31 5.73 24.99 2.33
N ARG A 32 5.15 24.84 1.13
CA ARG A 32 3.72 25.11 0.92
C ARG A 32 2.81 24.25 1.78
N SER A 33 3.20 23.01 2.06
CA SER A 33 2.42 22.12 2.92
C SER A 33 2.43 22.62 4.37
N ILE A 34 3.59 23.08 4.85
CA ILE A 34 3.75 23.70 6.17
C ILE A 34 2.92 24.98 6.25
N ASP A 35 3.05 25.88 5.27
CA ASP A 35 2.29 27.14 5.23
C ASP A 35 0.76 26.92 5.29
N LEU A 36 0.26 25.85 4.64
CA LEU A 36 -1.16 25.49 4.68
C LEU A 36 -1.59 24.96 6.05
N LEU A 37 -0.73 24.19 6.72
CA LEU A 37 -1.00 23.68 8.06
C LEU A 37 -0.95 24.80 9.10
N ASP A 38 0.04 25.69 9.02
CA ASP A 38 0.17 26.82 9.93
C ASP A 38 -1.07 27.72 9.84
N LYS A 39 -1.47 28.11 8.63
CA LYS A 39 -2.72 28.87 8.40
C LYS A 39 -3.95 28.16 8.95
N LYS A 40 -3.98 26.84 8.85
CA LYS A 40 -5.11 26.04 9.34
C LYS A 40 -5.14 25.99 10.87
N MET A 41 -3.99 25.98 11.54
CA MET A 41 -3.88 26.02 13.00
C MET A 41 -4.28 27.38 13.58
N GLU A 42 -4.14 28.46 12.81
CA GLU A 42 -4.59 29.80 13.19
C GLU A 42 -6.12 29.98 13.15
N LEU A 43 -6.85 29.09 12.46
CA LEU A 43 -8.30 29.17 12.33
C LEU A 43 -9.02 28.56 13.54
N ASN A 44 -10.10 29.21 13.97
CA ASN A 44 -11.02 28.61 14.92
C ASN A 44 -11.99 27.67 14.19
N CYS A 45 -11.85 26.36 14.44
CA CYS A 45 -12.63 25.31 13.77
C CYS A 45 -14.16 25.43 13.93
N LYS A 46 -14.65 26.19 14.91
CA LYS A 46 -16.10 26.37 15.13
C LYS A 46 -16.71 27.55 14.38
N THR A 47 -15.92 28.58 14.07
CA THR A 47 -16.41 29.81 13.42
C THR A 47 -15.94 29.92 11.97
N GLN A 48 -14.91 29.18 11.58
CA GLN A 48 -14.26 29.26 10.27
C GLN A 48 -14.17 27.88 9.58
N GLU A 49 -15.18 27.03 9.78
CA GLU A 49 -15.23 25.66 9.27
C GLU A 49 -14.97 25.59 7.75
N LYS A 50 -15.58 26.47 6.97
CA LYS A 50 -15.39 26.52 5.51
C LYS A 50 -13.94 26.80 5.11
N GLU A 51 -13.29 27.78 5.76
CA GLU A 51 -11.89 28.12 5.49
C GLU A 51 -10.95 26.99 5.91
N TRP A 52 -11.28 26.32 7.02
CA TRP A 52 -10.55 25.15 7.53
C TRP A 52 -10.62 23.98 6.54
N ASP A 53 -11.81 23.70 5.99
CA ASP A 53 -12.03 22.65 4.99
C ASP A 53 -11.32 22.97 3.67
N ASP A 54 -11.36 24.22 3.21
CA ASP A 54 -10.67 24.66 2.00
C ASP A 54 -9.15 24.50 2.13
N LEU A 55 -8.57 24.85 3.28
CA LEU A 55 -7.14 24.63 3.55
C LEU A 55 -6.81 23.13 3.61
N GLN A 56 -7.66 22.33 4.27
CA GLN A 56 -7.47 20.88 4.35
C GLN A 56 -7.52 20.23 2.96
N LYS A 57 -8.43 20.67 2.10
CA LYS A 57 -8.53 20.21 0.72
C LYS A 57 -7.28 20.56 -0.07
N LYS A 58 -6.82 21.80 -0.03
CA LYS A 58 -5.57 22.24 -0.69
C LYS A 58 -4.36 21.45 -0.21
N TYR A 59 -4.26 21.20 1.10
CA TYR A 59 -3.20 20.37 1.68
C TYR A 59 -3.24 18.94 1.11
N LYS A 60 -4.41 18.29 1.11
CA LYS A 60 -4.59 16.95 0.54
C LYS A 60 -4.24 16.91 -0.95
N GLU A 61 -4.67 17.90 -1.74
CA GLU A 61 -4.35 18.00 -3.17
C GLU A 61 -2.85 18.14 -3.40
N LEU A 62 -2.17 18.96 -2.61
CA LEU A 62 -0.72 19.14 -2.68
C LEU A 62 0.04 17.85 -2.36
N GLN A 63 -0.36 17.15 -1.29
CA GLN A 63 0.20 15.87 -0.88
C GLN A 63 -0.05 14.78 -1.94
N ASN A 64 -1.26 14.70 -2.48
CA ASN A 64 -1.60 13.77 -3.56
C ASN A 64 -0.79 14.04 -4.83
N SER A 65 -0.61 15.31 -5.20
CA SER A 65 0.23 15.71 -6.33
C SER A 65 1.69 15.31 -6.12
N LEU A 66 2.23 15.47 -4.90
CA LEU A 66 3.59 15.04 -4.57
C LEU A 66 3.73 13.52 -4.63
N ARG A 67 2.79 12.77 -4.04
CA ARG A 67 2.76 11.29 -4.06
C ARG A 67 2.68 10.70 -5.47
N LYS A 68 1.93 11.35 -6.37
CA LYS A 68 1.82 10.94 -7.79
C LYS A 68 2.98 11.42 -8.66
N SER A 69 3.91 12.23 -8.12
CA SER A 69 5.04 12.75 -8.87
C SER A 69 6.19 11.74 -8.93
N ILE A 70 7.08 11.89 -9.91
CA ILE A 70 8.32 11.12 -10.02
C ILE A 70 9.35 11.44 -8.93
N ILE A 71 9.15 12.54 -8.20
CA ILE A 71 10.11 13.09 -7.24
C ILE A 71 10.32 12.13 -6.07
N ILE A 72 9.25 11.52 -5.57
CA ILE A 72 9.29 10.60 -4.43
C ILE A 72 8.73 9.23 -4.81
N CYS A 73 9.15 8.20 -4.10
CA CYS A 73 8.48 6.91 -4.12
C CYS A 73 7.11 7.06 -3.41
N ASN A 74 6.04 6.69 -4.09
CA ASN A 74 4.67 6.71 -3.56
C ASN A 74 4.50 5.79 -2.34
N SER A 75 5.30 4.73 -2.23
CA SER A 75 5.26 3.78 -1.11
C SER A 75 6.12 4.21 0.08
N CYS A 76 7.40 4.54 -0.13
CA CYS A 76 8.35 4.77 0.97
C CYS A 76 8.87 6.21 1.10
N GLY A 77 8.39 7.14 0.27
CA GLY A 77 8.78 8.55 0.30
C GLY A 77 10.22 8.85 -0.13
N ARG A 78 11.06 7.84 -0.38
CA ARG A 78 12.46 8.05 -0.80
C ARG A 78 12.55 8.86 -2.08
N ARG A 79 13.49 9.79 -2.13
CA ARG A 79 13.78 10.69 -3.28
C ARG A 79 14.84 10.16 -4.22
N GLU A 80 15.69 9.26 -3.74
CA GLU A 80 16.83 8.74 -4.51
C GLU A 80 16.50 7.45 -5.27
N GLY A 81 17.37 7.12 -6.22
CA GLY A 81 17.34 5.87 -6.98
C GLY A 81 16.42 5.88 -8.20
N ASP A 82 16.34 4.74 -8.85
CA ASP A 82 15.52 4.54 -10.05
C ASP A 82 14.03 4.58 -9.74
N ARG A 83 13.25 4.88 -10.78
CA ARG A 83 11.79 5.07 -10.68
C ARG A 83 11.05 4.21 -11.69
N MET A 84 10.02 3.53 -11.19
CA MET A 84 9.11 2.70 -11.97
C MET A 84 7.71 3.29 -11.85
N TYR A 85 7.07 3.61 -12.97
CA TYR A 85 5.66 3.99 -12.99
C TYR A 85 4.81 2.74 -13.16
N ARG A 86 3.87 2.52 -12.23
CA ARG A 86 2.85 1.47 -12.29
C ARG A 86 1.50 2.09 -12.65
N PRO A 87 0.90 1.73 -13.79
CA PRO A 87 -0.43 2.22 -14.18
C PRO A 87 -1.53 1.82 -13.19
N GLU A 88 -1.45 0.62 -12.64
CA GLU A 88 -2.43 0.00 -11.75
C GLU A 88 -2.56 0.82 -10.45
N ASP A 89 -1.42 1.26 -9.92
CA ASP A 89 -1.35 2.09 -8.72
C ASP A 89 -1.35 3.61 -9.01
N ALA A 90 -1.40 3.99 -10.29
CA ALA A 90 -1.29 5.37 -10.77
C ALA A 90 -0.15 6.19 -10.11
N GLY A 91 1.02 5.58 -9.92
CA GLY A 91 2.09 6.14 -9.10
C GLY A 91 3.51 5.74 -9.52
N TRP A 92 4.48 6.48 -8.98
CA TRP A 92 5.93 6.21 -9.16
C TRP A 92 6.51 5.55 -7.93
N PHE A 93 7.29 4.49 -8.13
CA PHE A 93 7.87 3.69 -7.06
C PHE A 93 9.38 3.58 -7.24
N CYS A 94 10.12 3.46 -6.14
CA CYS A 94 11.50 3.02 -6.23
C CYS A 94 11.55 1.54 -6.61
N THR A 95 12.64 1.09 -7.22
CA THR A 95 12.80 -0.30 -7.67
C THR A 95 12.59 -1.34 -6.56
N ARG A 96 12.93 -1.00 -5.31
CA ARG A 96 12.66 -1.88 -4.16
C ARG A 96 11.17 -2.05 -3.89
N CYS A 97 10.42 -0.95 -3.84
CA CYS A 97 8.98 -0.98 -3.62
C CYS A 97 8.25 -1.60 -4.82
N ASP A 98 8.68 -1.30 -6.04
CA ASP A 98 8.10 -1.88 -7.26
C ASP A 98 8.23 -3.41 -7.29
N LYS A 99 9.41 -3.94 -6.91
CA LYS A 99 9.62 -5.40 -6.76
C LYS A 99 8.71 -6.00 -5.70
N LYS A 100 8.61 -5.35 -4.53
CA LYS A 100 7.70 -5.80 -3.45
C LYS A 100 6.26 -5.85 -3.95
N LEU A 101 5.78 -4.79 -4.60
CA LEU A 101 4.43 -4.75 -5.18
C LEU A 101 4.23 -5.83 -6.24
N GLY A 102 5.23 -6.09 -7.10
CA GLY A 102 5.17 -7.19 -8.06
C GLY A 102 4.97 -8.55 -7.39
N ARG A 103 5.66 -8.82 -6.27
CA ARG A 103 5.45 -10.03 -5.47
C ARG A 103 4.04 -10.06 -4.86
N ILE A 104 3.58 -8.95 -4.30
CA ILE A 104 2.22 -8.87 -3.71
C ILE A 104 1.14 -9.16 -4.74
N HIS A 105 1.17 -8.56 -5.93
CA HIS A 105 0.15 -8.86 -6.95
C HIS A 105 0.21 -10.30 -7.43
N TYR A 106 1.41 -10.87 -7.57
CA TYR A 106 1.55 -12.29 -7.87
C TYR A 106 0.87 -13.15 -6.79
N LEU A 107 1.05 -12.81 -5.50
CA LEU A 107 0.41 -13.50 -4.39
C LEU A 107 -1.11 -13.33 -4.40
N GLU A 108 -1.62 -12.11 -4.63
CA GLU A 108 -3.05 -11.84 -4.80
C GLU A 108 -3.64 -12.72 -5.92
N ASP A 109 -2.96 -12.82 -7.06
CA ASP A 109 -3.39 -13.67 -8.18
C ASP A 109 -3.34 -15.16 -7.83
N GLN A 110 -2.32 -15.62 -7.09
CA GLN A 110 -2.28 -17.02 -6.62
C GLN A 110 -3.43 -17.33 -5.68
N VAL A 111 -3.74 -16.41 -4.76
CA VAL A 111 -4.82 -16.55 -3.78
C VAL A 111 -6.16 -16.68 -4.48
N LYS A 112 -6.47 -15.76 -5.40
CA LYS A 112 -7.70 -15.80 -6.19
C LYS A 112 -7.84 -17.08 -7.01
N LYS A 113 -6.74 -17.58 -7.55
CA LYS A 113 -6.75 -18.73 -8.46
C LYS A 113 -6.93 -20.07 -7.74
N HIS A 114 -6.43 -20.20 -6.52
CA HIS A 114 -6.32 -21.51 -5.86
C HIS A 114 -7.20 -21.67 -4.62
N PHE A 115 -7.72 -20.57 -4.06
CA PHE A 115 -8.49 -20.61 -2.82
C PHE A 115 -9.84 -19.94 -3.00
N THR A 116 -10.84 -20.47 -2.31
CA THR A 116 -12.15 -19.83 -2.17
C THR A 116 -12.14 -18.85 -1.00
N PHE A 117 -13.16 -17.98 -0.97
CA PHE A 117 -13.45 -17.13 0.18
C PHE A 117 -13.43 -17.90 1.51
N ASP A 118 -14.17 -19.01 1.59
CA ASP A 118 -14.31 -19.80 2.82
C ASP A 118 -12.95 -20.37 3.29
N GLN A 119 -12.09 -20.81 2.35
CA GLN A 119 -10.77 -21.33 2.69
C GLN A 119 -9.87 -20.24 3.27
N ILE A 120 -9.96 -19.02 2.74
CA ILE A 120 -9.21 -17.87 3.27
C ILE A 120 -9.74 -17.45 4.63
N ASP A 121 -11.06 -17.39 4.80
CA ASP A 121 -11.68 -17.04 6.08
C ASP A 121 -11.30 -18.03 7.20
N GLU A 122 -11.41 -19.33 6.91
CA GLU A 122 -11.01 -20.39 7.85
C GLU A 122 -9.52 -20.32 8.20
N PHE A 123 -8.66 -20.02 7.21
CA PHE A 123 -7.24 -19.83 7.46
C PHE A 123 -6.96 -18.62 8.36
N LEU A 124 -7.62 -17.48 8.14
CA LEU A 124 -7.44 -16.27 8.96
C LEU A 124 -7.86 -16.51 10.41
N LEU A 125 -8.96 -17.23 10.64
CA LEU A 125 -9.40 -17.64 11.98
C LEU A 125 -8.37 -18.54 12.68
N SER A 126 -7.85 -19.53 11.96
CA SER A 126 -6.83 -20.45 12.46
C SER A 126 -5.51 -19.74 12.76
N TYR A 127 -5.09 -18.84 11.87
CA TYR A 127 -3.86 -18.06 12.02
C TYR A 127 -3.96 -17.04 13.17
N GLY A 128 -5.07 -16.33 13.29
CA GLY A 128 -5.33 -15.45 14.43
C GLY A 128 -5.30 -16.21 15.76
N SER A 129 -5.92 -17.39 15.81
CA SER A 129 -5.89 -18.27 16.99
C SER A 129 -4.48 -18.75 17.34
N TYR A 130 -3.66 -19.03 16.32
CA TYR A 130 -2.25 -19.39 16.50
C TYR A 130 -1.45 -18.25 17.11
N LEU A 131 -1.56 -17.02 16.58
CA LEU A 131 -0.85 -15.85 17.11
C LEU A 131 -1.18 -15.59 18.59
N ILE A 132 -2.43 -15.80 19.00
CA ILE A 132 -2.82 -15.71 20.42
C ILE A 132 -2.05 -16.73 21.26
N LYS A 133 -1.99 -17.99 20.80
CA LYS A 133 -1.31 -19.08 21.52
C LYS A 133 0.20 -18.86 21.61
N THR A 134 0.83 -18.36 20.54
CA THR A 134 2.28 -18.17 20.46
C THR A 134 2.75 -16.81 20.94
N LYS A 135 1.86 -15.96 21.47
CA LYS A 135 2.16 -14.58 21.90
C LYS A 135 2.76 -13.73 20.76
N ASN A 136 2.17 -13.84 19.58
CA ASN A 136 2.56 -13.16 18.35
C ASN A 136 3.93 -13.56 17.79
N ASP A 137 4.45 -14.74 18.14
CA ASP A 137 5.58 -15.29 17.39
C ASP A 137 5.13 -15.61 15.97
N VAL A 138 5.87 -15.05 15.00
CA VAL A 138 5.66 -15.29 13.57
C VAL A 138 5.88 -16.77 13.29
N LEU A 139 4.97 -17.38 12.53
CA LEU A 139 5.01 -18.78 12.09
C LEU A 139 6.43 -19.25 11.75
N THR A 140 7.04 -20.04 12.64
CA THR A 140 8.28 -20.77 12.36
C THR A 140 7.92 -22.17 11.87
N GLU A 141 8.09 -22.40 10.56
CA GLU A 141 8.15 -23.68 9.80
C GLU A 141 7.13 -24.83 10.08
N SER A 142 6.31 -24.81 11.12
CA SER A 142 5.27 -25.79 11.44
C SER A 142 3.88 -25.14 11.50
N LEU A 143 3.47 -24.66 10.34
CA LEU A 143 2.23 -24.96 9.65
C LEU A 143 0.99 -25.28 10.50
N LEU A 144 -0.10 -24.59 10.17
CA LEU A 144 -1.43 -24.84 10.71
C LEU A 144 -1.97 -26.12 10.07
N ASP A 145 -1.72 -27.26 10.70
CA ASP A 145 -2.13 -28.59 10.21
C ASP A 145 -3.66 -28.69 10.00
N ASP A 146 -4.43 -27.91 10.75
CA ASP A 146 -5.90 -27.88 10.73
C ASP A 146 -6.46 -26.80 9.79
N THR A 147 -5.79 -26.48 8.66
CA THR A 147 -6.31 -25.51 7.68
C THR A 147 -6.52 -26.12 6.30
N PRO A 148 -7.51 -25.63 5.53
CA PRO A 148 -7.75 -26.11 4.17
C PRO A 148 -6.68 -25.66 3.17
N ILE A 149 -5.66 -24.93 3.63
CA ILE A 149 -4.62 -24.32 2.81
C ILE A 149 -3.34 -25.16 2.90
N PRO A 150 -2.84 -25.67 1.77
CA PRO A 150 -1.62 -26.46 1.76
C PRO A 150 -0.44 -25.68 2.32
N ILE A 151 0.42 -26.43 2.99
CA ILE A 151 1.61 -25.98 3.71
C ILE A 151 2.46 -24.99 2.90
N GLU A 152 2.70 -25.33 1.64
CA GLU A 152 3.50 -24.56 0.70
C GLU A 152 2.94 -23.15 0.40
N PHE A 153 1.64 -22.93 0.61
CA PHE A 153 0.97 -21.66 0.39
C PHE A 153 0.71 -20.86 1.68
N GLN A 154 0.80 -21.50 2.85
CA GLN A 154 0.56 -20.80 4.13
C GLN A 154 1.56 -19.66 4.34
N GLN A 155 2.84 -19.86 4.01
CA GLN A 155 3.86 -18.81 4.11
C GLN A 155 3.58 -17.63 3.18
N GLU A 156 3.07 -17.91 1.98
CA GLU A 156 2.72 -16.90 0.99
C GLU A 156 1.53 -16.05 1.45
N LEU A 157 0.54 -16.67 2.08
CA LEU A 157 -0.59 -15.98 2.69
C LEU A 157 -0.17 -15.14 3.89
N VAL A 158 0.72 -15.65 4.74
CA VAL A 158 1.28 -14.89 5.86
C VAL A 158 2.05 -13.67 5.34
N GLU A 159 2.84 -13.80 4.28
CA GLU A 159 3.53 -12.67 3.63
C GLU A 159 2.53 -11.59 3.18
N LEU A 160 1.40 -12.01 2.59
CA LEU A 160 0.34 -11.11 2.13
C LEU A 160 -0.40 -10.43 3.29
N ILE A 161 -0.72 -11.18 4.35
CA ILE A 161 -1.35 -10.67 5.58
C ILE A 161 -0.45 -9.62 6.24
N GLN A 162 0.84 -9.91 6.41
CA GLN A 162 1.81 -8.97 6.96
C GLN A 162 1.96 -7.73 6.09
N TYR A 163 1.95 -7.88 4.76
CA TYR A 163 1.98 -6.75 3.85
C TYR A 163 0.78 -5.83 4.03
N TYR A 164 -0.41 -6.39 4.26
CA TYR A 164 -1.60 -5.61 4.53
C TYR A 164 -1.67 -5.01 5.93
N GLY A 165 -0.74 -5.39 6.81
CA GLY A 165 -0.61 -4.87 8.16
C GLY A 165 -1.37 -5.70 9.19
N GLY A 166 -1.42 -7.03 9.04
CA GLY A 166 -1.94 -7.97 10.04
C GLY A 166 -0.82 -8.63 10.83
N LEU A 167 -0.25 -7.95 11.84
CA LEU A 167 0.84 -8.50 12.66
C LEU A 167 0.33 -9.20 13.93
N ASP A 168 -0.91 -8.93 14.32
CA ASP A 168 -1.62 -9.57 15.42
C ASP A 168 -3.10 -9.84 15.05
N PRO A 169 -3.87 -10.58 15.85
CA PRO A 169 -5.26 -10.92 15.52
C PRO A 169 -6.17 -9.71 15.28
N SER A 170 -5.99 -8.63 16.04
CA SER A 170 -6.79 -7.42 15.88
C SER A 170 -6.42 -6.68 14.59
N GLU A 171 -5.14 -6.62 14.28
CA GLU A 171 -4.63 -6.05 13.04
C GLU A 171 -5.01 -6.87 11.80
N ILE A 172 -5.06 -8.20 11.91
CA ILE A 172 -5.55 -9.07 10.83
C ILE A 172 -6.98 -8.68 10.48
N CYS A 173 -7.85 -8.64 11.49
CA CYS A 173 -9.27 -8.31 11.30
C CYS A 173 -9.47 -6.88 10.77
N LEU A 174 -8.71 -5.91 11.28
CA LEU A 174 -8.88 -4.50 10.90
C LEU A 174 -8.23 -4.15 9.54
N ASN A 175 -7.13 -4.82 9.17
CA ASN A 175 -6.30 -4.39 8.05
C ASN A 175 -6.18 -5.43 6.92
N ALA A 176 -5.92 -6.70 7.26
CA ALA A 176 -5.59 -7.73 6.28
C ALA A 176 -6.85 -8.41 5.71
N GLU A 177 -7.74 -8.86 6.58
CA GLU A 177 -9.00 -9.53 6.22
C GLU A 177 -9.82 -8.70 5.22
N PRO A 178 -10.11 -7.40 5.43
CA PRO A 178 -10.93 -6.63 4.50
C PRO A 178 -10.29 -6.50 3.10
N LYS A 179 -8.96 -6.57 3.00
CA LYS A 179 -8.26 -6.50 1.71
C LYS A 179 -8.23 -7.85 1.00
N LEU A 180 -8.09 -8.93 1.76
CA LEU A 180 -8.17 -10.29 1.22
C LEU A 180 -9.58 -10.61 0.74
N MET A 181 -10.62 -10.24 1.49
CA MET A 181 -12.01 -10.48 1.08
C MET A 181 -12.38 -9.71 -0.19
N LYS A 182 -11.85 -8.50 -0.35
CA LYS A 182 -11.98 -7.71 -1.59
C LYS A 182 -11.42 -8.38 -2.84
N LEU A 183 -10.52 -9.36 -2.69
CA LEU A 183 -10.01 -10.11 -3.84
C LEU A 183 -11.11 -10.95 -4.51
N PHE A 184 -12.14 -11.33 -3.76
CA PHE A 184 -13.25 -12.18 -4.19
C PHE A 184 -14.54 -11.38 -4.48
N GLU A 185 -14.61 -10.10 -4.10
CA GLU A 185 -15.78 -9.24 -4.36
C GLU A 185 -16.13 -9.11 -5.86
N SER A 186 -15.14 -9.22 -6.76
CA SER A 186 -15.39 -9.19 -8.21
C SER A 186 -16.11 -10.43 -8.76
N GLU A 187 -16.08 -11.56 -8.05
CA GLU A 187 -16.82 -12.77 -8.46
C GLU A 187 -18.33 -12.63 -8.18
N PHE A 188 -18.69 -11.87 -7.14
CA PHE A 188 -20.09 -11.61 -6.80
C PHE A 188 -20.76 -10.60 -7.73
N GLU A 189 -20.04 -9.61 -8.26
CA GLU A 189 -20.61 -8.64 -9.21
C GLU A 189 -20.84 -9.24 -10.61
N GLU A 190 -20.02 -10.20 -11.05
CA GLU A 190 -20.22 -10.89 -12.34
C GLU A 190 -21.32 -11.97 -12.28
N GLU A 191 -21.51 -12.63 -11.13
CA GLU A 191 -22.58 -13.64 -10.97
C GLU A 191 -23.98 -13.03 -10.74
N PHE A 192 -24.07 -11.83 -10.15
CA PHE A 192 -25.35 -11.19 -9.81
C PHE A 192 -25.65 -9.89 -10.57
N GLY A 193 -24.75 -9.44 -11.45
CA GLY A 193 -24.88 -8.19 -12.23
C GLY A 193 -25.78 -8.26 -13.48
N ASN A 194 -26.52 -9.35 -13.69
CA ASN A 194 -27.49 -9.50 -14.79
C ASN A 194 -28.91 -9.82 -14.28
N PHE A 195 -29.44 -9.01 -13.36
CA PHE A 195 -30.86 -9.00 -13.01
C PHE A 195 -31.45 -7.59 -13.10
#